data_AF-A0A1Q3SQH5-F1
#
_entry.id   AF-A0A1Q3SQH5-F1
#
_cell.length_a   1.000
_cell.length_b   1.000
_cell.length_c   1.000
_cell.angle_alpha   90.00
_cell.angle_beta   90.00
_cell.angle_gamma   90.00
#
_symmetry.space_group_name_H-M   'P 1'
#
loop_
_entity.id
_entity.type
_entity.pdbx_description
1 polymer ?
#
loop_
_entity_poly.entity_id
_entity_poly.type
_entity_poly.pdbx_seq_one_letter_code
_entity_poly.pdbx_strand_id
1 'polypeptide(L)'
;MKNIISASFLLGSFLIVLSPLSLAEGVKTQPGQMDKALSALQDKGYVIVKKIEFNSKNGTFMAKVVNAEGKNLNLQIDPQTGELSKEKGDITGWTAREIAKKVNDAGYDNIYEINTELFGNAYKVKALNDKGEKVSLKVDAKTGKIIKVSE
;
A
#
# COMPACT_ATOMS: atom_id res chain seq x y z
N MET A 1 -52.34 -57.66 43.40
CA MET A 1 -53.51 -56.88 42.91
C MET A 1 -52.99 -55.73 42.08
N LYS A 2 -53.61 -55.50 40.91
CA LYS A 2 -53.35 -54.39 39.97
C LYS A 2 -53.53 -53.03 40.66
N ASN A 3 -52.80 -52.00 40.21
CA ASN A 3 -53.41 -50.91 39.42
C ASN A 3 -52.35 -49.98 38.80
N ILE A 4 -52.50 -49.76 37.50
CA ILE A 4 -51.75 -48.88 36.61
C ILE A 4 -52.59 -47.60 36.51
N ILE A 5 -52.00 -46.41 36.67
CA ILE A 5 -52.57 -45.17 36.13
C ILE A 5 -51.44 -44.35 35.50
N SER A 6 -51.57 -44.18 34.19
CA SER A 6 -50.75 -43.35 33.32
C SER A 6 -50.95 -41.86 33.60
N ALA A 7 -49.88 -41.06 33.48
CA ALA A 7 -50.01 -39.62 33.29
C ALA A 7 -49.04 -39.18 32.18
N SER A 8 -49.63 -38.69 31.10
CA SER A 8 -49.02 -38.30 29.83
C SER A 8 -47.96 -37.20 29.99
N PHE A 9 -46.78 -37.43 29.41
CA PHE A 9 -45.80 -36.39 29.15
C PHE A 9 -46.16 -35.66 27.85
N LEU A 10 -46.61 -34.41 27.94
CA LEU A 10 -46.65 -33.50 26.79
C LEU A 10 -45.24 -32.93 26.61
N LEU A 11 -44.50 -33.44 25.61
CA LEU A 11 -43.29 -32.80 25.11
C LEU A 11 -43.66 -31.49 24.42
N GLY A 12 -43.42 -30.37 25.11
CA GLY A 12 -43.37 -29.06 24.47
C GLY A 12 -42.01 -28.86 23.81
N SER A 13 -41.94 -29.01 22.48
CA SER A 13 -40.76 -28.66 21.71
C SER A 13 -40.61 -27.14 21.62
N PHE A 14 -39.63 -26.58 22.33
CA PHE A 14 -39.23 -25.18 22.17
C PHE A 14 -38.16 -25.10 21.06
N LEU A 15 -38.58 -24.69 19.86
CA LEU A 15 -37.68 -24.42 18.73
C LEU A 15 -36.95 -23.09 18.99
N ILE A 16 -35.70 -23.14 19.46
CA ILE A 16 -34.81 -21.99 19.46
C ILE A 16 -34.35 -21.78 18.02
N VAL A 17 -34.89 -20.76 17.36
CA VAL A 17 -34.36 -20.29 16.08
C VAL A 17 -33.05 -19.55 16.37
N LEU A 18 -31.91 -20.26 16.27
CA LEU A 18 -30.62 -19.59 16.15
C LEU A 18 -30.62 -18.87 14.79
N SER A 19 -30.78 -17.55 14.82
CA SER A 19 -30.48 -16.73 13.65
C SER A 19 -28.99 -16.90 13.34
N PRO A 20 -28.58 -17.26 12.11
CA PRO A 20 -27.17 -17.27 11.77
C PRO A 20 -26.64 -15.83 11.88
N LEU A 21 -25.67 -15.63 12.76
CA LEU A 21 -24.91 -14.39 12.84
C LEU A 21 -24.12 -14.26 11.53
N SER A 22 -24.64 -13.49 10.57
CA SER A 22 -23.91 -13.17 9.36
C SER A 22 -22.84 -12.13 9.71
N LEU A 23 -21.67 -12.61 10.15
CA LEU A 23 -20.49 -11.77 10.30
C LEU A 23 -19.91 -11.50 8.91
N ALA A 24 -20.42 -10.47 8.24
CA ALA A 24 -19.61 -9.73 7.28
C ALA A 24 -18.62 -8.84 8.05
N GLU A 25 -17.80 -9.44 8.91
CA GLU A 25 -16.68 -8.73 9.52
C GLU A 25 -15.63 -8.54 8.43
N GLY A 26 -15.57 -7.33 7.87
CA GLY A 26 -14.48 -6.95 6.98
C GLY A 26 -13.13 -7.24 7.66
N VAL A 27 -12.15 -7.72 6.90
CA VAL A 27 -10.81 -8.04 7.43
C VAL A 27 -10.27 -6.81 8.16
N LYS A 28 -9.93 -6.96 9.43
CA LYS A 28 -9.31 -5.93 10.27
C LYS A 28 -7.93 -6.38 10.70
N THR A 29 -7.07 -5.40 10.98
CA THR A 29 -5.76 -5.64 11.60
C THR A 29 -5.93 -6.10 13.05
N GLN A 30 -4.95 -6.86 13.53
CA GLN A 30 -4.81 -7.30 14.92
C GLN A 30 -3.66 -6.55 15.61
N PRO A 31 -3.70 -6.42 16.95
CA PRO A 31 -2.59 -5.83 17.71
C PRO A 31 -1.24 -6.47 17.37
N GLY A 32 -0.18 -5.66 17.29
CA GLY A 32 1.19 -6.10 17.02
C GLY A 32 1.52 -6.41 15.56
N GLN A 33 0.55 -6.44 14.64
CA GLN A 33 0.82 -6.70 13.22
C GLN A 33 1.61 -5.56 12.55
N MET A 34 1.40 -4.30 12.97
CA MET A 34 2.18 -3.17 12.45
C MET A 34 3.66 -3.25 12.90
N ASP A 35 3.91 -3.60 14.15
CA ASP A 35 5.29 -3.76 14.67
C ASP A 35 6.03 -4.88 13.95
N LYS A 36 5.32 -5.98 13.67
CA LYS A 36 5.86 -7.09 12.85
C LYS A 36 6.22 -6.62 11.43
N ALA A 37 5.34 -5.84 10.79
CA ALA A 37 5.60 -5.28 9.47
C ALA A 37 6.82 -4.34 9.44
N LEU A 38 6.93 -3.46 10.45
CA LEU A 38 8.09 -2.59 10.61
C LEU A 38 9.38 -3.37 10.84
N SER A 39 9.33 -4.40 11.69
CA SER A 39 10.48 -5.28 11.95
C SER A 39 10.93 -5.99 10.67
N ALA A 40 10.00 -6.56 9.92
CA ALA A 40 10.31 -7.23 8.65
C ALA A 40 10.97 -6.28 7.62
N LEU A 41 10.51 -5.03 7.54
CA LEU A 41 11.13 -4.01 6.69
C LEU A 41 12.55 -3.67 7.15
N GLN A 42 12.74 -3.46 8.45
CA GLN A 42 14.03 -3.14 9.05
C GLN A 42 15.05 -4.28 8.85
N ASP A 43 14.63 -5.52 9.06
CA ASP A 43 15.47 -6.72 8.89
C ASP A 43 15.94 -6.91 7.44
N LYS A 44 15.19 -6.40 6.47
CA LYS A 44 15.59 -6.37 5.05
C LYS A 44 16.34 -5.10 4.64
N GLY A 45 16.63 -4.20 5.57
CA GLY A 45 17.40 -2.98 5.33
C GLY A 45 16.57 -1.81 4.75
N TYR A 46 15.25 -1.89 4.77
CA TYR A 46 14.37 -0.77 4.37
C TYR A 46 14.20 0.20 5.54
N VAL A 47 15.21 1.05 5.76
CA VAL A 47 15.26 2.00 6.88
C VAL A 47 14.43 3.27 6.65
N ILE A 48 14.10 3.61 5.40
CA ILE A 48 13.24 4.74 5.06
C ILE A 48 11.86 4.20 4.65
N VAL A 49 10.92 4.29 5.59
CA VAL A 49 9.50 3.92 5.39
C VAL A 49 8.67 5.20 5.29
N LYS A 50 8.08 5.46 4.11
CA LYS A 50 7.27 6.66 3.86
C LYS A 50 5.82 6.50 4.33
N LYS A 51 5.25 5.31 4.14
CA LYS A 51 3.86 4.99 4.50
C LYS A 51 3.69 3.48 4.64
N ILE A 52 2.88 3.04 5.60
CA ILE A 52 2.31 1.68 5.63
C ILE A 52 0.79 1.82 5.78
N GLU A 53 0.03 1.14 4.93
CA GLU A 53 -1.43 1.20 4.91
C GLU A 53 -2.03 -0.19 4.79
N PHE A 54 -3.06 -0.50 5.58
CA PHE A 54 -3.75 -1.78 5.47
C PHE A 54 -4.76 -1.74 4.31
N ASN A 55 -4.61 -2.67 3.37
CA ASN A 55 -5.56 -2.85 2.29
C ASN A 55 -6.57 -3.94 2.70
N SER A 56 -7.76 -3.51 3.11
CA SER A 56 -8.83 -4.41 3.56
C SER A 56 -9.42 -5.29 2.46
N LYS A 57 -9.16 -4.99 1.17
CA LYS A 57 -9.65 -5.80 0.05
C LYS A 57 -8.84 -7.09 -0.13
N ASN A 58 -7.53 -7.03 0.08
CA ASN A 58 -6.63 -8.19 -0.07
C ASN A 58 -6.07 -8.67 1.28
N GLY A 59 -6.34 -7.97 2.38
CA GLY A 59 -5.93 -8.37 3.72
C GLY A 59 -4.43 -8.21 3.99
N THR A 60 -3.73 -7.34 3.25
CA THR A 60 -2.28 -7.13 3.41
C THR A 60 -1.93 -5.68 3.75
N PHE A 61 -0.75 -5.46 4.31
CA PHE A 61 -0.20 -4.11 4.40
C PHE A 61 0.50 -3.74 3.09
N MET A 62 0.32 -2.50 2.67
CA MET A 62 1.03 -1.84 1.57
C MET A 62 2.04 -0.86 2.16
N ALA A 63 3.33 -1.14 1.99
CA ALA A 63 4.41 -0.28 2.44
C ALA A 63 5.04 0.47 1.27
N LYS A 64 5.20 1.79 1.38
CA LYS A 64 6.02 2.62 0.49
C LYS A 64 7.38 2.85 1.15
N VAL A 65 8.44 2.36 0.54
CA VAL A 65 9.80 2.41 1.07
C VAL A 65 10.79 2.98 0.07
N VAL A 66 11.95 3.42 0.57
CA VAL A 66 13.11 3.76 -0.25
C VAL A 66 14.21 2.74 0.01
N ASN A 67 14.72 2.10 -1.04
CA ASN A 67 15.81 1.14 -0.91
C ASN A 67 17.18 1.84 -0.79
N ALA A 68 18.25 1.06 -0.58
CA ALA A 68 19.61 1.57 -0.45
C ALA A 68 20.13 2.32 -1.71
N GLU A 69 19.56 2.04 -2.89
CA GLU A 69 19.87 2.74 -4.15
C GLU A 69 19.12 4.08 -4.28
N GLY A 70 18.22 4.41 -3.34
CA GLY A 70 17.38 5.60 -3.40
C GLY A 70 16.12 5.44 -4.27
N LYS A 71 15.77 4.21 -4.68
CA LYS A 71 14.56 3.92 -5.46
C LYS A 71 13.35 3.74 -4.56
N ASN A 72 12.21 4.27 -5.00
CA ASN A 72 10.93 4.07 -4.33
C ASN A 72 10.37 2.69 -4.73
N LEU A 73 9.91 1.94 -3.74
CA LEU A 73 9.28 0.62 -3.90
C LEU A 73 7.96 0.64 -3.13
N ASN A 74 6.91 0.01 -3.69
CA ASN A 74 5.82 -0.46 -2.87
C ASN A 74 6.07 -1.94 -2.55
N LEU A 75 5.65 -2.39 -1.39
CA LEU A 75 5.78 -3.77 -0.95
C LEU A 75 4.45 -4.19 -0.32
N GLN A 76 4.04 -5.42 -0.59
CA GLN A 76 3.02 -6.11 0.17
C GLN A 76 3.66 -6.83 1.34
N ILE A 77 3.02 -6.72 2.51
CA ILE A 77 3.44 -7.39 3.73
C ILE A 77 2.28 -8.22 4.23
N ASP A 78 2.50 -9.52 4.37
CA ASP A 78 1.56 -10.40 5.05
C ASP A 78 1.48 -10.00 6.53
N PRO A 79 0.32 -9.60 7.07
CA PRO A 79 0.20 -9.13 8.46
C PRO A 79 0.43 -10.24 9.51
N GLN A 80 0.24 -11.50 9.13
CA GLN A 80 0.39 -12.66 10.01
C GLN A 80 1.85 -13.12 10.08
N THR A 81 2.52 -13.19 8.94
CA THR A 81 3.89 -13.74 8.85
C THR A 81 4.97 -12.66 8.80
N GLY A 82 4.63 -11.44 8.38
CA GLY A 82 5.61 -10.40 8.06
C GLY A 82 6.32 -10.63 6.72
N GLU A 83 5.88 -11.61 5.92
CA GLU A 83 6.50 -11.91 4.64
C GLU A 83 6.34 -10.74 3.67
N LEU A 84 7.46 -10.35 3.05
CA LEU A 84 7.52 -9.26 2.09
C LEU A 84 7.45 -9.80 0.66
N SER A 85 6.54 -9.23 -0.13
CA SER A 85 6.47 -9.48 -1.57
C SER A 85 6.32 -8.15 -2.32
N LYS A 86 6.75 -8.12 -3.59
CA LYS A 86 6.46 -6.98 -4.47
C LYS A 86 5.00 -7.09 -4.92
N GLU A 87 4.32 -5.96 -4.98
CA GLU A 87 3.00 -5.88 -5.58
C GLU A 87 3.07 -6.26 -7.07
N LYS A 88 2.10 -7.04 -7.55
CA LYS A 88 1.96 -7.30 -8.98
C LYS A 88 1.69 -6.00 -9.71
N GLY A 89 2.60 -5.60 -10.61
CA GLY A 89 2.52 -4.33 -11.33
C GLY A 89 3.33 -3.19 -10.68
N ASP A 90 4.14 -3.51 -9.67
CA ASP A 90 4.97 -2.54 -8.96
C ASP A 90 5.82 -1.67 -9.89
N ILE A 91 5.84 -0.39 -9.54
CA ILE A 91 6.76 0.59 -10.12
C ILE A 91 7.97 0.66 -9.21
N THR A 92 9.03 -0.08 -9.58
CA THR A 92 10.38 0.30 -9.16
C THR A 92 10.72 1.60 -9.87
N GLY A 93 10.45 2.71 -9.18
CA GLY A 93 10.65 4.04 -9.73
C GLY A 93 12.13 4.34 -9.90
N TRP A 94 12.45 5.16 -10.89
CA TRP A 94 13.78 5.75 -11.05
C TRP A 94 14.15 6.57 -9.82
N THR A 95 15.43 6.63 -9.51
CA THR A 95 16.00 7.50 -8.49
C THR A 95 15.83 8.97 -8.87
N ALA A 96 15.86 9.87 -7.88
CA ALA A 96 15.86 11.30 -8.14
C ALA A 96 17.04 11.73 -9.05
N ARG A 97 18.19 11.03 -8.97
CA ARG A 97 19.35 11.27 -9.82
C ARG A 97 19.09 10.89 -11.28
N GLU A 98 18.48 9.73 -11.52
CA GLU A 98 18.10 9.31 -12.88
C GLU A 98 17.06 10.25 -13.49
N ILE A 99 16.09 10.71 -12.68
CA ILE A 99 15.12 11.72 -13.10
C ILE A 99 15.79 13.06 -13.42
N ALA A 100 16.67 13.55 -12.55
CA ALA A 100 17.41 14.79 -12.78
C ALA A 100 18.22 14.73 -14.09
N LYS A 101 18.95 13.62 -14.30
CA LYS A 101 19.70 13.41 -15.54
C LYS A 101 18.78 13.46 -16.76
N LYS A 102 17.64 12.75 -16.71
CA LYS A 102 16.70 12.69 -17.84
C LYS A 102 16.10 14.05 -18.17
N VAL A 103 15.80 14.86 -17.16
CA VAL A 103 15.24 16.21 -17.30
C VAL A 103 16.28 17.18 -17.88
N ASN A 104 17.52 17.14 -17.39
CA ASN A 104 18.63 17.92 -17.95
C ASN A 104 18.91 17.52 -19.41
N ASP A 105 18.99 16.23 -19.71
CA ASP A 105 19.21 15.72 -21.09
C ASP A 105 18.08 16.15 -22.06
N ALA A 106 16.91 16.54 -21.54
CA ALA A 106 15.78 17.07 -22.32
C ALA A 106 15.80 18.60 -22.49
N GLY A 107 16.86 19.29 -22.04
CA GLY A 107 17.03 20.75 -22.20
C GLY A 107 16.33 21.59 -21.13
N TYR A 108 15.94 20.98 -20.01
CA TYR A 108 15.47 21.72 -18.84
C TYR A 108 16.62 21.90 -17.86
N ASP A 109 17.11 23.12 -17.75
CA ASP A 109 18.21 23.46 -16.87
C ASP A 109 17.71 23.86 -15.48
N ASN A 110 18.63 23.93 -14.50
CA ASN A 110 18.35 24.46 -13.17
C ASN A 110 17.14 23.80 -12.47
N ILE A 111 17.16 22.47 -12.35
CA ILE A 111 16.17 21.74 -11.53
C ILE A 111 16.29 22.19 -10.08
N TYR A 112 15.22 22.77 -9.54
CA TYR A 112 15.19 23.28 -8.16
C TYR A 112 14.24 22.49 -7.25
N GLU A 113 13.44 21.57 -7.80
CA GLU A 113 12.58 20.69 -7.00
C GLU A 113 12.35 19.35 -7.74
N ILE A 114 12.55 18.23 -7.05
CA ILE A 114 12.08 16.90 -7.48
C ILE A 114 11.22 16.34 -6.36
N ASN A 115 9.91 16.30 -6.56
CA ASN A 115 9.01 15.64 -5.62
C ASN A 115 9.02 14.13 -5.88
N THR A 116 9.60 13.37 -4.94
CA THR A 116 9.71 11.91 -4.99
C THR A 116 8.52 11.18 -4.40
N GLU A 117 7.54 11.91 -3.86
CA GLU A 117 6.21 11.37 -3.56
C GLU A 117 5.44 11.30 -4.87
N LEU A 118 5.10 10.08 -5.28
CA LEU A 118 4.43 9.86 -6.56
C LEU A 118 3.02 10.42 -6.55
N PHE A 119 2.72 11.30 -7.51
CA PHE A 119 1.35 11.70 -7.85
C PHE A 119 0.82 10.76 -8.93
N GLY A 120 0.15 9.68 -8.52
CA GLY A 120 -0.13 8.55 -9.40
C GLY A 120 1.15 7.75 -9.66
N ASN A 121 1.59 7.67 -10.93
CA ASN A 121 2.81 6.94 -11.34
C ASN A 121 3.93 7.87 -11.81
N ALA A 122 3.89 9.15 -11.44
CA ALA A 122 4.85 10.16 -11.92
C ALA A 122 5.43 11.02 -10.79
N TYR A 123 6.67 11.45 -11.00
CA TYR A 123 7.34 12.49 -10.23
C TYR A 123 6.94 13.88 -10.74
N LYS A 124 6.74 14.83 -9.83
CA LYS A 124 6.65 16.26 -10.18
C LYS A 124 8.06 16.86 -10.11
N VAL A 125 8.52 17.47 -11.20
CA VAL A 125 9.83 18.14 -11.27
C VAL A 125 9.61 19.60 -11.62
N LYS A 126 10.25 20.51 -10.90
CA LYS A 126 10.28 21.94 -11.25
C LYS A 126 11.68 22.35 -11.67
N ALA A 127 11.76 22.99 -12.83
CA ALA A 127 13.01 23.38 -13.49
C ALA A 127 12.82 24.69 -14.26
N LEU A 128 13.87 25.15 -14.94
CA LEU A 128 13.80 26.21 -15.94
C LEU A 128 13.83 25.60 -17.35
N ASN A 129 13.13 26.21 -18.31
CA ASN A 129 13.32 25.89 -19.73
C ASN A 129 14.51 26.66 -20.31
N ASP A 130 14.74 26.46 -21.61
CA ASP A 130 15.74 27.17 -22.44
C ASP A 130 15.61 28.70 -22.41
N LYS A 131 14.44 29.24 -22.08
CA LYS A 131 14.16 30.67 -21.91
C LYS A 131 14.37 31.18 -20.48
N GLY A 132 14.76 30.32 -19.55
CA GLY A 132 14.87 30.64 -18.13
C GLY A 132 13.53 30.75 -17.39
N GLU A 133 12.42 30.32 -18.01
CA GLU A 133 11.09 30.34 -17.42
C GLU A 133 10.87 29.11 -16.55
N LYS A 134 10.20 29.29 -15.41
CA LYS A 134 9.83 28.18 -14.52
C LYS A 134 8.82 27.26 -15.22
N VAL A 135 9.09 25.96 -15.18
CA VAL A 135 8.19 24.93 -15.70
C VAL A 135 7.98 23.82 -14.68
N SER A 136 6.79 23.23 -14.70
CA SER A 136 6.46 22.02 -13.97
C SER A 136 6.35 20.84 -14.95
N LEU A 137 7.04 19.75 -14.63
CA LEU A 137 7.09 18.55 -15.45
C LEU A 137 6.51 17.39 -14.65
N LYS A 138 5.71 16.54 -15.32
CA LYS A 138 5.40 15.20 -14.83
C LYS A 138 6.34 14.23 -15.51
N VAL A 139 7.09 13.46 -14.73
CA VAL A 139 8.01 12.45 -15.26
C VAL A 139 7.53 11.08 -14.82
N ASP A 140 7.18 10.23 -15.78
CA ASP A 140 6.76 8.85 -15.49
C ASP A 140 7.85 8.12 -14.71
N ALA A 141 7.49 7.57 -13.55
CA ALA A 141 8.45 7.04 -12.60
C ALA A 141 9.16 5.78 -13.10
N LYS A 142 8.56 5.04 -14.03
CA LYS A 142 9.09 3.77 -14.55
C LYS A 142 9.94 3.95 -15.80
N THR A 143 9.48 4.84 -16.69
CA THR A 143 10.02 4.99 -18.05
C THR A 143 10.84 6.27 -18.22
N GLY A 144 10.74 7.22 -17.29
CA GLY A 144 11.34 8.54 -17.42
C GLY A 144 10.69 9.41 -18.51
N LYS A 145 9.51 9.03 -19.02
CA LYS A 145 8.78 9.82 -20.02
C LYS A 145 8.37 11.15 -19.41
N ILE A 146 8.81 12.24 -20.02
CA ILE A 146 8.47 13.61 -19.60
C ILE A 146 7.17 14.03 -20.28
N ILE A 147 6.23 14.53 -19.48
CA ILE A 147 4.99 15.18 -19.90
C ILE A 147 5.05 16.59 -19.31
N LYS A 148 5.19 17.60 -20.17
CA LYS A 148 5.17 19.00 -19.74
C LYS A 148 3.76 19.34 -19.23
N VAL A 149 3.69 19.97 -18.07
CA VAL A 149 2.43 20.50 -17.52
C VAL A 149 2.69 21.98 -17.27
N SER A 150 2.33 22.83 -18.23
CA SER A 150 2.35 24.28 -18.00
C SER A 150 1.40 24.61 -16.85
N GLU A 151 1.93 25.30 -15.83
CA GLU A 151 1.14 26.13 -14.92
C GLU A 151 1.07 27.55 -15.50
#